data_AF-A0A4W3JNT9-F1
#
_entry.id   AF-A0A4W3JNT9-F1
#
_cell.length_a   1.000
_cell.length_b   1.000
_cell.length_c   1.000
_cell.angle_alpha   90.00
_cell.angle_beta   90.00
_cell.angle_gamma   90.00
#
_symmetry.space_group_name_H-M   'P 1'
#
loop_
_entity.id
_entity.type
_entity.pdbx_description
1 polymer ?
#
loop_
_entity_poly.entity_id
_entity_poly.type
_entity_poly.pdbx_seq_one_letter_code
_entity_poly.pdbx_strand_id
1 'polypeptide(L)'
;ASQPRGADLEQSLLSFEKLDRASPDLWPEQMPGVAEFAASFKSPITSSPPKWMAELEKDDIDMLKELGSLTTANLMEKVRGLQNLAYQLGLDESREMTRGKFLNILERPKKIPQSLHCIHGSLLP
;
A
#
# COMPACT_ATOMS: atom_id res chain seq x y z
N ALA A 1 27.11 47.80 3.54
CA ALA A 1 26.57 46.86 2.54
C ALA A 1 26.96 45.45 2.96
N SER A 2 26.01 44.66 3.46
CA SER A 2 26.29 43.29 3.91
C SER A 2 25.08 42.42 3.59
N GLN A 3 25.11 41.73 2.45
CA GLN A 3 24.07 40.79 2.01
C GLN A 3 24.05 39.54 2.92
N PRO A 4 22.88 38.99 3.26
CA PRO A 4 22.79 37.72 3.96
C PRO A 4 22.93 36.57 2.94
N ARG A 5 24.17 36.14 2.70
CA ARG A 5 24.51 35.01 1.79
C ARG A 5 23.93 33.64 2.20
N GLY A 6 23.32 33.53 3.38
CA GLY A 6 22.78 32.25 3.89
C GLY A 6 21.36 31.93 3.43
N ALA A 7 20.52 32.94 3.15
CA ALA A 7 19.12 32.71 2.79
C ALA A 7 18.94 32.17 1.36
N ASP A 8 19.91 32.37 0.49
CA ASP A 8 19.86 32.00 -0.93
C ASP A 8 20.16 30.50 -1.15
N LEU A 9 21.02 29.92 -0.31
CA LEU A 9 21.36 28.49 -0.37
C LEU A 9 20.20 27.62 0.13
N GLU A 10 19.57 28.01 1.23
CA GLU A 10 18.37 27.36 1.77
C GLU A 10 17.22 27.39 0.75
N GLN A 11 17.02 28.53 0.06
CA GLN A 11 16.03 28.64 -1.01
C GLN A 11 16.37 27.78 -2.23
N SER A 12 17.67 27.60 -2.53
CA SER A 12 18.11 26.71 -3.60
C SER A 12 17.96 25.21 -3.27
N LEU A 13 17.87 24.84 -1.98
CA LEU A 13 17.61 23.47 -1.53
C LEU A 13 16.11 23.14 -1.44
N LEU A 14 15.24 24.15 -1.57
CA LEU A 14 13.80 23.95 -1.67
C LEU A 14 13.43 23.59 -3.12
N SER A 15 13.26 22.31 -3.40
CA SER A 15 12.67 21.84 -4.65
C SER A 15 11.16 22.11 -4.64
N PHE A 16 10.71 23.10 -5.41
CA PHE A 16 9.28 23.40 -5.65
C PHE A 16 8.60 22.39 -6.60
N GLU A 17 9.10 21.15 -6.64
CA GLU A 17 8.51 20.07 -7.42
C GLU A 17 7.15 19.71 -6.80
N LYS A 18 6.06 19.99 -7.51
CA LYS A 18 4.75 19.46 -7.15
C LYS A 18 4.81 17.95 -7.34
N LEU A 19 4.72 17.22 -6.23
CA LEU A 19 4.42 15.80 -6.22
C LEU A 19 2.97 15.58 -6.70
N ASP A 20 2.66 15.94 -7.96
CA ASP A 20 1.45 15.49 -8.67
C ASP A 20 1.57 14.00 -9.06
N ARG A 21 2.52 13.29 -8.42
CA ARG A 21 2.50 11.84 -8.23
C ARG A 21 1.54 11.53 -7.09
N ALA A 22 0.24 11.74 -7.32
CA ALA A 22 -0.69 10.84 -6.67
C ALA A 22 -0.26 9.43 -7.07
N SER A 23 0.00 8.54 -6.11
CA SER A 23 0.16 7.12 -6.41
C SER A 23 -0.94 6.74 -7.39
N PRO A 24 -0.63 6.08 -8.53
CA PRO A 24 -1.64 5.67 -9.48
C PRO A 24 -2.81 5.03 -8.73
N ASP A 25 -4.04 5.34 -9.13
CA ASP A 25 -5.24 4.79 -8.49
C ASP A 25 -5.04 3.28 -8.33
N LEU A 26 -5.03 2.82 -7.09
CA LEU A 26 -4.90 1.42 -6.77
C LEU A 26 -6.15 0.78 -7.37
N TRP A 27 -5.99 0.13 -8.52
CA TRP A 27 -7.09 -0.45 -9.32
C TRP A 27 -7.96 0.61 -10.00
N PRO A 28 -7.70 1.01 -11.26
CA PRO A 28 -8.54 1.97 -11.96
C PRO A 28 -10.01 1.50 -12.16
N GLU A 29 -10.30 0.20 -12.00
CA GLU A 29 -11.67 -0.31 -11.90
C GLU A 29 -12.11 -0.51 -10.45
N GLN A 30 -13.24 0.10 -10.08
CA GLN A 30 -13.87 -0.09 -8.79
C GLN A 30 -14.39 -1.53 -8.65
N MET A 31 -13.66 -2.36 -7.92
CA MET A 31 -14.05 -3.74 -7.65
C MET A 31 -15.06 -3.79 -6.49
N PRO A 32 -16.26 -4.39 -6.67
CA PRO A 32 -17.25 -4.54 -5.61
C PRO A 32 -16.66 -5.27 -4.41
N GLY A 33 -16.82 -4.73 -3.21
CA GLY A 33 -16.28 -5.32 -1.98
C GLY A 33 -14.83 -4.98 -1.66
N VAL A 34 -14.03 -4.43 -2.59
CA VAL A 34 -12.64 -4.00 -2.29
C VAL A 34 -12.62 -2.81 -1.33
N ALA A 35 -13.46 -1.80 -1.55
CA ALA A 35 -13.53 -0.63 -0.68
C ALA A 35 -13.97 -1.01 0.74
N GLU A 36 -14.96 -1.89 0.86
CA GLU A 36 -15.43 -2.38 2.15
C GLU A 36 -14.49 -3.39 2.79
N PHE A 37 -13.75 -4.18 2.02
CA PHE A 37 -12.70 -5.07 2.51
C PHE A 37 -11.52 -4.25 3.05
N ALA A 38 -11.05 -3.24 2.32
CA ALA A 38 -10.03 -2.29 2.78
C ALA A 38 -10.48 -1.53 4.04
N ALA A 39 -11.75 -1.13 4.11
CA ALA A 39 -12.32 -0.50 5.30
C ALA A 39 -12.55 -1.48 6.46
N SER A 40 -12.71 -2.77 6.19
CA SER A 40 -12.75 -3.84 7.21
C SER A 40 -11.36 -4.22 7.69
N PHE A 41 -10.34 -4.00 6.84
CA PHE A 41 -8.92 -3.91 7.17
C PHE A 41 -8.52 -2.54 7.75
N LYS A 42 -9.48 -1.80 8.34
CA LYS A 42 -9.18 -0.96 9.51
C LYS A 42 -8.74 -1.91 10.63
N SER A 43 -7.52 -2.43 10.53
CA SER A 43 -6.98 -3.31 11.55
C SER A 43 -7.10 -2.60 12.90
N PRO A 44 -7.34 -3.35 13.99
CA PRO A 44 -7.05 -2.89 15.33
C PRO A 44 -5.72 -2.16 15.25
N ILE A 45 -5.68 -0.90 15.69
CA ILE A 45 -4.40 -0.24 15.90
C ILE A 45 -3.67 -1.16 16.86
N THR A 46 -2.80 -2.03 16.36
CA THR A 46 -1.70 -2.54 17.15
C THR A 46 -1.00 -1.26 17.54
N SER A 47 -1.08 -0.88 18.81
CA SER A 47 -0.46 0.35 19.33
C SER A 47 1.05 0.39 19.09
N SER A 48 1.63 -0.70 18.60
CA SER A 48 2.98 -0.76 18.06
C SER A 48 3.09 -0.03 16.72
N PRO A 49 4.14 0.79 16.54
CA PRO A 49 4.53 1.31 15.24
C PRO A 49 4.57 0.18 14.19
N PRO A 50 4.21 0.47 12.91
CA PRO A 50 4.40 -0.45 11.80
C PRO A 50 5.81 -1.03 11.81
N LYS A 51 5.98 -2.26 11.33
CA LYS A 51 7.28 -2.94 11.34
C LYS A 51 8.41 -2.14 10.67
N TRP A 52 8.11 -1.30 9.68
CA TRP A 52 9.09 -0.39 9.06
C TRP A 52 9.47 0.84 9.91
N MET A 53 8.65 1.18 10.92
CA MET A 53 8.97 2.15 11.99
C MET A 53 9.57 1.47 13.22
N ALA A 54 9.69 0.13 13.23
CA ALA A 54 10.39 -0.57 14.28
C ALA A 54 11.90 -0.31 14.18
N GLU A 55 12.62 -0.69 15.23
CA GLU A 55 14.08 -0.60 15.24
C GLU A 55 14.67 -1.45 14.11
N LEU A 56 15.63 -0.90 13.37
CA LEU A 56 16.24 -1.58 12.22
C LEU A 56 16.85 -2.91 12.66
N GLU A 57 16.43 -3.99 12.01
CA GLU A 57 16.98 -5.31 12.26
C GLU A 57 18.44 -5.35 11.73
N LYS A 58 19.23 -6.31 12.22
CA LYS A 58 20.61 -6.46 11.76
C LYS A 58 20.69 -6.61 10.23
N ASP A 59 19.76 -7.35 9.65
CA ASP A 59 19.68 -7.58 8.21
C ASP A 59 19.39 -6.28 7.45
N ASP A 60 18.55 -5.39 7.98
CA ASP A 60 18.26 -4.09 7.39
C ASP A 60 19.52 -3.21 7.37
N ILE A 61 20.26 -3.22 8.47
CA ILE A 61 21.53 -2.48 8.59
C ILE A 61 22.56 -3.02 7.60
N ASP A 62 22.65 -4.34 7.45
CA ASP A 62 23.60 -4.98 6.53
C ASP A 62 23.22 -4.70 5.07
N MET A 63 21.93 -4.69 4.73
CA MET A 63 21.44 -4.29 3.41
C MET A 63 21.76 -2.81 3.11
N LEU A 64 21.57 -1.91 4.07
CA LEU A 64 21.92 -0.48 3.91
C LEU A 64 23.42 -0.29 3.65
N LYS A 65 24.27 -1.02 4.38
CA LYS A 65 25.72 -1.01 4.16
C LYS A 65 26.10 -1.55 2.79
N GLU A 66 25.45 -2.64 2.36
CA GLU A 66 25.68 -3.19 1.02
C GLU A 66 25.40 -2.13 -0.04
N LEU A 67 24.25 -1.45 0.02
CA LEU A 67 23.89 -0.39 -0.92
C LEU A 67 24.84 0.81 -0.85
N GLY A 68 25.26 1.23 0.35
CA GLY A 68 26.20 2.33 0.55
C GLY A 68 27.63 2.04 0.10
N SER A 69 28.00 0.75 0.01
CA SER A 69 29.31 0.31 -0.48
C SER A 69 29.43 0.28 -2.01
N LEU A 70 28.30 0.39 -2.73
CA LEU A 70 28.29 0.36 -4.19
C LEU A 70 28.80 1.66 -4.78
N THR A 71 29.40 1.57 -5.96
CA THR A 71 29.64 2.75 -6.79
C THR A 71 28.31 3.34 -7.25
N THR A 72 28.29 4.64 -7.55
CA THR A 72 27.08 5.32 -8.03
C THR A 72 26.46 4.63 -9.25
N ALA A 73 27.28 4.12 -10.17
CA ALA A 73 26.79 3.39 -11.34
C ALA A 73 26.04 2.10 -10.96
N ASN A 74 26.63 1.28 -10.09
CA ASN A 74 26.02 0.01 -9.64
C ASN A 74 24.77 0.25 -8.80
N LEU A 75 24.76 1.33 -8.00
CA LEU A 75 23.58 1.73 -7.23
C LEU A 75 22.43 2.09 -8.19
N MET A 76 22.69 2.88 -9.23
CA MET A 76 21.68 3.23 -10.23
C MET A 76 21.15 2.02 -10.99
N GLU A 77 22.01 1.04 -11.27
CA GLU A 77 21.59 -0.23 -11.87
C GLU A 77 20.68 -1.03 -10.93
N LYS A 78 21.03 -1.16 -9.64
CA LYS A 78 20.14 -1.77 -8.64
C LYS A 78 18.80 -1.04 -8.52
N VAL A 79 18.80 0.29 -8.52
CA VAL A 79 17.56 1.09 -8.49
C VAL A 79 16.69 0.80 -9.71
N ARG A 80 17.27 0.71 -10.91
CA ARG A 80 16.53 0.31 -12.12
C ARG A 80 15.99 -1.12 -12.01
N GLY A 81 16.78 -2.04 -11.46
CA GLY A 81 16.34 -3.42 -11.20
C GLY A 81 15.13 -3.48 -10.27
N LEU A 82 15.14 -2.72 -9.17
CA LEU A 82 14.02 -2.62 -8.23
C LEU A 82 12.78 -2.01 -8.89
N GLN A 83 12.94 -0.98 -9.72
CA GLN A 83 11.83 -0.40 -10.47
C GLN A 83 11.20 -1.42 -11.45
N ASN A 84 12.02 -2.21 -12.14
CA ASN A 84 11.54 -3.27 -13.03
C ASN A 84 10.80 -4.37 -12.24
N LEU A 85 11.34 -4.76 -11.08
CA LEU A 85 10.70 -5.74 -10.21
C LEU A 85 9.35 -5.23 -9.70
N ALA A 86 9.30 -3.99 -9.20
CA ALA A 86 8.06 -3.37 -8.73
C ALA A 86 7.01 -3.31 -9.85
N TYR A 87 7.42 -3.04 -11.09
CA TYR A 87 6.51 -3.06 -12.24
C TYR A 87 5.96 -4.47 -12.51
N GLN A 88 6.81 -5.51 -12.54
CA GLN A 88 6.34 -6.89 -12.73
C GLN A 88 5.40 -7.34 -11.61
N LEU A 89 5.74 -7.03 -10.35
CA LEU A 89 4.87 -7.31 -9.21
C LEU A 89 3.52 -6.61 -9.35
N GLY A 90 3.48 -5.36 -9.82
CA GLY A 90 2.23 -4.65 -10.08
C GLY A 90 1.36 -5.32 -11.16
N LEU A 91 1.97 -5.88 -12.21
CA LEU A 91 1.24 -6.65 -13.23
C LEU A 91 0.69 -7.97 -12.66
N ASP A 92 1.50 -8.67 -11.86
CA ASP A 92 1.10 -9.93 -11.24
C ASP A 92 -0.02 -9.71 -10.22
N GLU A 93 0.13 -8.72 -9.34
CA GLU A 93 -0.93 -8.29 -8.43
C GLU A 93 -2.19 -7.99 -9.26
N SER A 94 -2.03 -7.28 -10.39
CA SER A 94 -3.14 -6.89 -11.26
C SER A 94 -4.00 -8.06 -11.71
N ARG A 95 -3.31 -9.09 -12.18
CA ARG A 95 -3.89 -10.34 -12.62
C ARG A 95 -4.57 -11.08 -11.48
N GLU A 96 -3.93 -11.17 -10.31
CA GLU A 96 -4.49 -11.90 -9.17
C GLU A 96 -5.74 -11.23 -8.61
N MET A 97 -5.78 -9.91 -8.56
CA MET A 97 -7.00 -9.19 -8.15
C MET A 97 -8.14 -9.38 -9.16
N THR A 98 -7.83 -9.36 -10.46
CA THR A 98 -8.83 -9.67 -11.50
C THR A 98 -9.38 -11.08 -11.32
N ARG A 99 -8.52 -12.07 -11.03
CA ARG A 99 -8.95 -13.45 -10.72
C ARG A 99 -9.82 -13.49 -9.46
N GLY A 100 -9.42 -12.77 -8.40
CA GLY A 100 -10.21 -12.62 -7.17
C GLY A 100 -11.61 -12.05 -7.42
N LYS A 101 -11.73 -11.07 -8.33
CA LYS A 101 -13.01 -10.51 -8.79
C LYS A 101 -13.95 -11.59 -9.30
N PHE A 102 -13.48 -12.44 -10.21
CA PHE A 102 -14.30 -13.50 -10.82
C PHE A 102 -14.66 -14.64 -9.87
N LEU A 103 -13.86 -14.82 -8.82
CA LEU A 103 -14.10 -15.81 -7.79
C LEU A 103 -14.96 -15.26 -6.64
N ASN A 104 -15.36 -13.99 -6.69
CA ASN A 104 -16.18 -13.31 -5.67
C ASN A 104 -15.62 -13.46 -4.24
N ILE A 105 -14.30 -13.61 -4.09
CA ILE A 105 -13.67 -13.84 -2.77
C ILE A 105 -13.76 -12.63 -1.84
N LEU A 106 -13.95 -11.45 -2.42
CA LEU A 106 -14.12 -10.18 -1.72
C LEU A 106 -15.61 -9.79 -1.56
N GLU A 107 -16.53 -10.57 -2.15
CA GLU A 107 -17.96 -10.36 -1.94
C GLU A 107 -18.36 -10.82 -0.54
N ARG A 108 -19.11 -9.99 0.19
CA ARG A 108 -19.64 -10.40 1.49
C ARG A 108 -20.74 -11.44 1.34
N PRO A 109 -20.84 -12.42 2.26
CA PRO A 109 -21.99 -13.31 2.29
C PRO A 109 -23.27 -12.49 2.43
N LYS A 110 -24.24 -12.74 1.54
CA LYS A 110 -25.57 -12.12 1.62
C LYS A 110 -26.18 -12.52 2.96
N LYS A 111 -26.42 -11.56 3.86
CA LYS A 111 -27.18 -11.80 5.08
C LYS A 111 -28.57 -12.26 4.67
N ILE A 112 -28.89 -13.53 4.95
CA ILE A 112 -30.26 -14.02 4.83
C ILE A 112 -31.08 -13.20 5.84
N PRO A 113 -32.17 -12.54 5.43
CA PRO A 113 -33.02 -11.82 6.38
C PRO A 113 -33.52 -12.80 7.44
N GLN A 114 -33.29 -12.47 8.72
CA GLN A 114 -33.77 -13.27 9.86
C GLN A 114 -35.30 -13.37 9.94
N SER A 115 -36.04 -12.78 9.00
CA SER A 115 -37.51 -12.80 8.96
C SER A 115 -38.13 -14.11 8.46
N LEU A 116 -37.37 -15.05 7.88
CA LEU A 116 -37.93 -16.34 7.44
C LEU A 116 -37.92 -17.46 8.49
N HIS A 117 -37.34 -17.25 9.66
CA HIS A 117 -37.27 -18.30 10.70
C HIS A 117 -38.48 -18.35 11.66
N CYS A 118 -39.45 -17.44 11.48
CA CYS A 118 -40.63 -17.33 12.33
C CYS A 118 -41.94 -17.56 11.54
N ILE A 119 -42.14 -18.74 10.94
CA ILE A 119 -43.46 -19.08 10.36
C ILE A 119 -43.92 -20.54 10.53
N HIS A 120 -43.33 -21.34 11.43
CA HIS A 120 -43.76 -22.73 11.66
C HIS A 120 -43.93 -23.11 13.14
N GLY A 121 -44.54 -22.23 13.94
CA GLY A 121 -44.78 -22.47 15.36
C GLY A 121 -46.19 -22.08 15.83
N SER A 122 -47.22 -22.46 15.07
CA SER A 122 -48.61 -22.37 15.54
C SER A 122 -49.44 -23.47 14.90
N LEU A 123 -49.39 -24.67 15.46
CA LEU A 123 -50.58 -25.51 15.50
C LEU A 123 -50.54 -26.41 16.74
N LEU A 124 -51.60 -26.22 17.53
CA LEU A 124 -52.05 -26.94 18.73
C LEU A 124 -52.16 -28.47 18.48
N PRO A 125 -52.30 -29.31 19.53
CA PRO A 125 -53.39 -29.26 20.51
C PRO A 125 -52.97 -28.97 21.96
#